data_AF-A0A497L946-F1
#
_entry.id   AF-A0A497L946-F1
#
_cell.length_a   1.000
_cell.length_b   1.000
_cell.length_c   1.000
_cell.angle_alpha   90.00
_cell.angle_beta   90.00
_cell.angle_gamma   90.00
#
_symmetry.space_group_name_H-M   'P 1'
#
loop_
_entity.id
_entity.type
_entity.pdbx_description
1 polymer ?
#
loop_
_entity_poly.entity_id
_entity_poly.type
_entity_poly.pdbx_seq_one_letter_code
_entity_poly.pdbx_strand_id
1 'polypeptide(L)'
;ICTCKREDFRERVLRMKACPCRENPPEENISRWEGMLSGEYDEGEAVARIKTDLNHPNPAIRDWPAFRIIDTRKHPHPRTGSRYRVWPLFAFANGIDDHLNGITHIIRGKEHLTNQRRQEYLYRYLGWKYPEAIHYGRLKIIGATLSKSEILRAVKGGEYTGWDDPRLATFRALRRRGIRPEAIRQMIIDVGPRPADITLSWKNLYAYNRKIIDPIADRYFFIDDPKRMIVRDVKRDYTANLRLHPDDPKRGRRIIKVKSIDNQAHLIISCRDFNRLKAGSLVRLMELFNVEIASKRNNEIHASFHSEDYEEAKRLNLQLIHWLPYNEGVPCRVFMPDGTVITGLVERNIRQASVDQIVQFERFGFVRIDQMGEEIQTFFTHE
;
A
#
# COMPACT_ATOMS: atom_id res chain seq x y z
N ILE A 1 27.73 -23.97 -26.72
CA ILE A 1 26.75 -23.02 -27.31
C ILE A 1 25.73 -23.79 -28.10
N CYS A 2 24.45 -23.63 -27.76
CA CYS A 2 23.35 -24.38 -28.36
C CYS A 2 22.67 -23.53 -29.43
N THR A 3 22.58 -24.06 -30.65
CA THR A 3 21.90 -23.44 -31.80
C THR A 3 20.60 -24.18 -32.18
N CYS A 4 20.16 -25.12 -31.33
CA CYS A 4 18.89 -25.80 -31.54
C CYS A 4 17.73 -24.83 -31.36
N LYS A 5 16.66 -25.00 -32.17
CA LYS A 5 15.38 -24.34 -31.92
C LYS A 5 14.89 -24.65 -30.52
N ARG A 6 14.21 -23.68 -29.90
CA ARG A 6 13.79 -23.74 -28.50
C ARG A 6 12.87 -24.94 -28.23
N GLU A 7 11.95 -25.19 -29.14
CA GLU A 7 10.94 -26.25 -29.08
C GLU A 7 11.62 -27.62 -29.13
N ASP A 8 12.53 -27.82 -30.09
CA ASP A 8 13.30 -29.06 -30.25
C ASP A 8 14.18 -29.35 -29.02
N PHE A 9 14.84 -28.32 -28.49
CA PHE A 9 15.63 -28.46 -27.27
C PHE A 9 14.74 -28.85 -26.08
N ARG A 10 13.56 -28.22 -25.96
CA ARG A 10 12.61 -28.52 -24.88
C ARG A 10 12.12 -29.96 -24.96
N GLU A 11 11.76 -30.44 -26.14
CA GLU A 11 11.32 -31.83 -26.34
C GLU A 11 12.41 -32.83 -25.92
N ARG A 12 13.66 -32.60 -26.34
CA ARG A 12 14.81 -33.44 -25.97
C ARG A 12 15.04 -33.45 -24.47
N VAL A 13 15.02 -32.28 -23.83
CA VAL A 13 15.19 -32.17 -22.38
C VAL A 13 14.07 -32.89 -21.61
N LEU A 14 12.82 -32.80 -22.06
CA LEU A 14 11.70 -33.54 -21.44
C LEU A 14 11.92 -35.06 -21.53
N ARG A 15 12.50 -35.54 -22.63
CA ARG A 15 12.89 -36.94 -22.85
C ARG A 15 14.24 -37.32 -22.24
N MET A 16 14.89 -36.44 -21.45
CA MET A 16 16.21 -36.67 -20.84
C MET A 16 17.32 -36.95 -21.88
N LYS A 17 17.18 -36.42 -23.10
CA LYS A 17 18.14 -36.59 -24.20
C LYS A 17 18.97 -35.33 -24.42
N ALA A 18 20.25 -35.53 -24.73
CA ALA A 18 21.15 -34.45 -25.11
C ALA A 18 20.73 -33.82 -26.45
N CYS A 19 20.99 -32.51 -26.60
CA CYS A 19 20.95 -31.86 -27.91
C CYS A 19 22.27 -32.12 -28.67
N PRO A 20 22.28 -32.08 -30.02
CA PRO A 20 23.50 -32.32 -30.81
C PRO A 20 24.67 -31.40 -30.41
N CYS A 21 24.39 -30.16 -30.03
CA CYS A 21 25.42 -29.19 -29.66
C CYS A 21 26.08 -29.47 -28.29
N ARG A 22 25.57 -30.43 -27.50
CA ARG A 22 26.05 -30.68 -26.14
C ARG A 22 27.46 -31.22 -26.12
N GLU A 23 27.82 -32.06 -27.09
CA GLU A 23 29.14 -32.73 -27.16
C GLU A 23 30.14 -31.99 -28.04
N ASN A 24 29.83 -30.75 -28.46
CA ASN A 24 30.78 -29.91 -29.17
C ASN A 24 32.08 -29.72 -28.35
N PRO A 25 33.25 -29.79 -29.00
CA PRO A 25 34.53 -29.52 -28.34
C PRO A 25 34.64 -28.06 -27.86
N PRO A 26 35.52 -27.76 -26.90
CA PRO A 26 35.71 -26.40 -26.37
C PRO A 26 35.96 -25.35 -27.45
N GLU A 27 36.80 -25.66 -28.44
CA GLU A 27 37.21 -24.75 -29.51
C GLU A 27 36.02 -24.32 -30.37
N GLU A 28 35.15 -25.26 -30.73
CA GLU A 28 33.91 -24.97 -31.46
C GLU A 28 32.96 -24.12 -30.60
N ASN A 29 32.89 -24.36 -29.30
CA ASN A 29 32.06 -23.57 -28.40
C ASN A 29 32.57 -22.13 -28.24
N ILE A 30 33.88 -21.92 -28.21
CA ILE A 30 34.48 -20.58 -28.19
C ILE A 30 34.17 -19.83 -29.49
N SER A 31 34.38 -20.46 -30.64
CA SER A 31 34.03 -19.86 -31.94
C SER A 31 32.54 -19.47 -32.01
N ARG A 32 31.63 -20.36 -31.61
CA ARG A 32 30.19 -20.05 -31.56
C ARG A 32 29.87 -18.94 -30.54
N TRP A 33 30.62 -18.83 -29.45
CA TRP A 33 30.44 -17.76 -28.47
C TRP A 33 30.86 -16.41 -29.05
N GLU A 34 31.98 -16.35 -29.76
CA GLU A 34 32.43 -15.17 -30.51
C GLU A 34 31.41 -14.79 -31.60
N GLY A 35 30.80 -15.76 -32.27
CA GLY A 35 29.67 -15.56 -33.18
C GLY A 35 28.48 -14.85 -32.50
N MET A 36 28.12 -15.24 -31.26
CA MET A 36 27.06 -14.57 -30.50
C MET A 36 27.41 -13.10 -30.20
N LEU A 37 28.69 -12.80 -29.93
CA LEU A 37 29.16 -11.46 -29.60
C LEU A 37 29.32 -10.55 -30.81
N SER A 38 29.88 -11.07 -31.91
CA SER A 38 30.13 -10.36 -33.17
C SER A 38 28.85 -10.10 -33.97
N GLY A 39 27.84 -10.95 -33.78
CA GLY A 39 26.54 -10.79 -34.42
C GLY A 39 26.26 -11.72 -35.59
N GLU A 40 27.01 -12.81 -35.69
CA GLU A 40 26.72 -13.92 -36.59
C GLU A 40 25.34 -14.56 -36.32
N TYR A 41 24.89 -14.51 -35.06
CA TYR A 41 23.57 -15.03 -34.64
C TYR A 41 22.62 -13.89 -34.25
N ASP A 42 21.37 -14.01 -34.69
CA ASP A 42 20.26 -13.14 -34.31
C ASP A 42 19.61 -13.56 -32.98
N GLU A 43 18.69 -12.72 -32.49
CA GLU A 43 17.94 -12.99 -31.26
C GLU A 43 17.16 -14.31 -31.38
N GLY A 44 17.44 -15.23 -30.45
CA GLY A 44 16.80 -16.55 -30.38
C GLY A 44 17.53 -17.66 -31.14
N GLU A 45 18.54 -17.36 -31.94
CA GLU A 45 19.25 -18.36 -32.75
C GLU A 45 20.33 -19.13 -31.99
N ALA A 46 20.96 -18.49 -30.99
CA ALA A 46 22.00 -19.11 -30.18
C ALA A 46 21.87 -18.76 -28.69
N VAL A 47 22.15 -19.75 -27.84
CA VAL A 47 22.06 -19.64 -26.37
C VAL A 47 23.23 -20.38 -25.73
N ALA A 48 23.90 -19.76 -24.76
CA ALA A 48 24.89 -20.45 -23.93
C ALA A 48 24.14 -21.21 -22.83
N ARG A 49 24.44 -22.50 -22.66
CA ARG A 49 23.80 -23.38 -21.67
C ARG A 49 24.85 -23.99 -20.76
N ILE A 50 24.53 -24.12 -19.48
CA ILE A 50 25.37 -24.83 -18.52
C ILE A 50 25.04 -26.31 -18.64
N LYS A 51 26.04 -27.14 -18.97
CA LYS A 51 25.86 -28.59 -18.96
C LYS A 51 25.55 -29.04 -17.53
N THR A 52 24.46 -29.77 -17.32
CA THR A 52 24.09 -30.34 -16.02
C THR A 52 23.73 -31.81 -16.19
N ASP A 53 23.13 -32.41 -15.17
CA ASP A 53 22.50 -33.72 -15.28
C ASP A 53 21.20 -33.63 -16.10
N LEU A 54 21.14 -34.41 -17.19
CA LEU A 54 19.94 -34.54 -18.03
C LEU A 54 18.88 -35.44 -17.41
N ASN A 55 19.24 -36.29 -16.45
CA ASN A 55 18.32 -37.15 -15.71
C ASN A 55 17.72 -36.44 -14.48
N HIS A 56 18.13 -35.20 -14.20
CA HIS A 56 17.64 -34.45 -13.04
C HIS A 56 16.10 -34.42 -13.02
N PRO A 57 15.40 -34.73 -11.92
CA PRO A 57 13.94 -34.90 -11.91
C PRO A 57 13.18 -33.64 -12.33
N ASN A 58 13.71 -32.46 -11.97
CA ASN A 58 13.17 -31.18 -12.44
C ASN A 58 13.78 -30.78 -13.80
N PRO A 59 12.97 -30.72 -14.88
CA PRO A 59 13.45 -30.39 -16.22
C PRO A 59 13.97 -28.96 -16.37
N ALA A 60 13.59 -28.04 -15.46
CA ALA A 60 14.08 -26.68 -15.49
C ALA A 60 15.58 -26.56 -15.14
N ILE A 61 16.17 -27.59 -14.51
CA ILE A 61 17.59 -27.62 -14.14
C ILE A 61 18.44 -28.24 -15.26
N ARG A 62 17.85 -29.07 -16.13
CA ARG A 62 18.55 -29.75 -17.22
C ARG A 62 19.05 -28.74 -18.25
N ASP A 63 20.37 -28.68 -18.44
CA ASP A 63 21.07 -27.89 -19.44
C ASP A 63 20.50 -26.45 -19.59
N TRP A 64 20.39 -25.77 -18.44
CA TRP A 64 19.72 -24.48 -18.33
C TRP A 64 20.49 -23.35 -19.04
N PRO A 65 19.78 -22.34 -19.60
CA PRO A 65 20.42 -21.26 -20.34
C PRO A 65 21.09 -20.24 -19.41
N ALA A 66 22.37 -19.93 -19.66
CA ALA A 66 23.15 -18.92 -18.94
C ALA A 66 23.19 -17.57 -19.66
N PHE A 67 23.21 -17.54 -20.99
CA PHE A 67 23.23 -16.30 -21.78
C PHE A 67 22.29 -16.38 -22.97
N ARG A 68 21.73 -15.24 -23.36
CA ARG A 68 20.93 -15.06 -24.57
C ARG A 68 21.36 -13.84 -25.36
N ILE A 69 21.05 -13.84 -26.65
CA ILE A 69 21.17 -12.66 -27.52
C ILE A 69 19.90 -11.81 -27.38
N ILE A 70 20.05 -10.48 -27.43
CA ILE A 70 18.98 -9.49 -27.48
C ILE A 70 19.19 -8.61 -28.72
N ASP A 71 18.14 -8.37 -29.50
CA ASP A 71 18.16 -7.36 -30.56
C ASP A 71 18.14 -5.96 -29.94
N THR A 72 19.33 -5.39 -29.76
CA THR A 72 19.52 -4.09 -29.12
C THR A 72 18.94 -2.93 -29.92
N ARG A 73 18.60 -3.12 -31.20
CA ARG A 73 17.89 -2.11 -32.00
C ARG A 73 16.43 -1.99 -31.57
N LYS A 74 15.80 -3.11 -31.21
CA LYS A 74 14.40 -3.16 -30.73
C LYS A 74 14.31 -2.94 -29.22
N HIS A 75 15.28 -3.48 -28.49
CA HIS A 75 15.27 -3.53 -27.03
C HIS A 75 16.61 -3.05 -26.44
N PRO A 76 17.01 -1.78 -26.68
CA PRO A 76 18.23 -1.24 -26.11
C PRO A 76 18.15 -1.23 -24.58
N HIS A 77 19.27 -1.52 -23.92
CA HIS A 77 19.30 -1.49 -22.46
C HIS A 77 19.24 -0.04 -21.96
N PRO A 78 18.35 0.33 -21.01
CA PRO A 78 18.17 1.72 -20.60
C PRO A 78 19.42 2.44 -20.07
N ARG A 79 20.43 1.71 -19.59
CA ARG A 79 21.68 2.29 -19.05
C ARG A 79 22.88 2.19 -19.98
N THR A 80 22.94 1.13 -20.80
CA THR A 80 24.13 0.79 -21.60
C THR A 80 23.84 0.82 -23.10
N GLY A 81 22.62 1.19 -23.49
CA GLY A 81 22.16 1.22 -24.87
C GLY A 81 22.42 -0.12 -25.56
N SER A 82 23.00 -0.04 -26.75
CA SER A 82 23.33 -1.20 -27.60
C SER A 82 24.76 -1.72 -27.41
N ARG A 83 25.48 -1.31 -26.35
CA ARG A 83 26.87 -1.71 -26.10
C ARG A 83 27.05 -3.22 -25.97
N TYR A 84 26.06 -3.92 -25.43
CA TYR A 84 26.10 -5.37 -25.22
C TYR A 84 24.86 -6.02 -25.84
N ARG A 85 25.05 -7.06 -26.65
CA ARG A 85 23.97 -7.86 -27.25
C ARG A 85 23.77 -9.22 -26.59
N VAL A 86 24.81 -9.78 -25.99
CA VAL A 86 24.74 -11.05 -25.25
C VAL A 86 24.60 -10.76 -23.76
N TRP A 87 23.49 -11.19 -23.18
CA TRP A 87 23.13 -10.88 -21.80
C TRP A 87 23.02 -12.15 -20.95
N PRO A 88 23.59 -12.17 -19.73
CA PRO A 88 23.42 -13.27 -18.82
C PRO A 88 21.97 -13.35 -18.33
N LEU A 89 21.51 -14.56 -18.04
CA LEU A 89 20.25 -14.84 -17.39
C LEU A 89 20.43 -14.90 -15.87
N PHE A 90 19.33 -14.66 -15.16
CA PHE A 90 19.30 -14.45 -13.71
C PHE A 90 20.18 -15.44 -12.92
N ALA A 91 20.01 -16.76 -13.14
CA ALA A 91 20.73 -17.76 -12.37
C ALA A 91 22.26 -17.67 -12.55
N PHE A 92 22.73 -17.37 -13.76
CA PHE A 92 24.17 -17.18 -14.02
C PHE A 92 24.66 -15.87 -13.39
N ALA A 93 24.06 -14.73 -13.76
CA ALA A 93 24.48 -13.42 -13.28
C ALA A 93 24.48 -13.33 -11.76
N ASN A 94 23.34 -13.64 -11.12
CA ASN A 94 23.21 -13.58 -9.66
C ASN A 94 24.15 -14.57 -8.96
N GLY A 95 24.39 -15.75 -9.54
CA GLY A 95 25.31 -16.73 -8.93
C GLY A 95 26.75 -16.22 -8.89
N ILE A 96 27.22 -15.62 -10.00
CA ILE A 96 28.53 -14.99 -10.07
C ILE A 96 28.61 -13.79 -9.12
N ASP A 97 27.60 -12.90 -9.15
CA ASP A 97 27.56 -11.70 -8.30
C ASP A 97 27.59 -12.07 -6.81
N ASP A 98 26.83 -13.09 -6.38
CA ASP A 98 26.82 -13.53 -4.98
C ASP A 98 28.22 -13.96 -4.52
N HIS A 99 28.97 -14.69 -5.35
CA HIS A 99 30.34 -15.10 -5.03
C HIS A 99 31.31 -13.92 -5.00
N LEU A 100 31.31 -13.09 -6.05
CA LEU A 100 32.23 -11.96 -6.17
C LEU A 100 32.02 -10.90 -5.07
N ASN A 101 30.79 -10.75 -4.58
CA ASN A 101 30.47 -9.84 -3.48
C ASN A 101 30.60 -10.51 -2.09
N GLY A 102 31.05 -11.77 -2.00
CA GLY A 102 31.26 -12.46 -0.73
C GLY A 102 29.96 -12.72 0.06
N ILE A 103 28.84 -12.93 -0.62
CA ILE A 103 27.56 -13.21 0.03
C ILE A 103 27.66 -14.52 0.82
N THR A 104 27.35 -14.46 2.11
CA THR A 104 27.35 -15.64 3.01
C THR A 104 25.97 -16.25 3.17
N HIS A 105 24.91 -15.42 3.08
CA HIS A 105 23.52 -15.83 3.23
C HIS A 105 22.65 -15.20 2.14
N ILE A 106 21.92 -16.04 1.41
CA ILE A 106 20.95 -15.65 0.39
C ILE A 106 19.56 -15.78 1.00
N ILE A 107 18.85 -14.66 1.17
CA ILE A 107 17.49 -14.63 1.73
C ILE A 107 16.53 -14.16 0.64
N ARG A 108 15.67 -15.05 0.13
CA ARG A 108 14.78 -14.74 -1.01
C ARG A 108 13.50 -15.59 -1.04
N GLY A 109 12.57 -15.23 -1.92
CA GLY A 109 11.31 -15.97 -2.09
C GLY A 109 11.52 -17.40 -2.59
N LYS A 110 10.67 -18.33 -2.14
CA LYS A 110 10.74 -19.77 -2.46
C LYS A 110 10.65 -20.09 -3.96
N GLU A 111 10.15 -19.18 -4.79
CA GLU A 111 10.21 -19.31 -6.25
C GLU A 111 11.63 -19.44 -6.81
N HIS A 112 12.66 -19.06 -6.04
CA HIS A 112 14.05 -19.18 -6.43
C HIS A 112 14.71 -20.51 -6.04
N LEU A 113 13.98 -21.48 -5.47
CA LEU A 113 14.53 -22.80 -5.15
C LEU A 113 15.14 -23.50 -6.37
N THR A 114 14.49 -23.38 -7.54
CA THR A 114 15.05 -23.92 -8.79
C THR A 114 16.33 -23.18 -9.21
N ASN A 115 16.42 -21.87 -8.95
CA ASN A 115 17.61 -21.09 -9.27
C ASN A 115 18.79 -21.45 -8.37
N GLN A 116 18.56 -21.73 -7.08
CA GLN A 116 19.59 -22.28 -6.20
C GLN A 116 20.21 -23.54 -6.82
N ARG A 117 19.38 -24.52 -7.21
CA ARG A 117 19.89 -25.77 -7.80
C ARG A 117 20.68 -25.53 -9.08
N ARG A 118 20.26 -24.59 -9.93
CA ARG A 118 21.03 -24.19 -11.11
C ARG A 118 22.40 -23.60 -10.74
N GLN A 119 22.42 -22.73 -9.73
CA GLN A 119 23.64 -22.06 -9.25
C GLN A 119 24.60 -23.05 -8.58
N GLU A 120 24.11 -24.07 -7.86
CA GLU A 120 24.95 -25.12 -7.26
C GLU A 120 25.82 -25.85 -8.32
N TYR A 121 25.30 -26.09 -9.54
CA TYR A 121 26.11 -26.61 -10.64
C TYR A 121 27.25 -25.66 -11.02
N LEU A 122 26.92 -24.37 -11.20
CA LEU A 122 27.89 -23.34 -11.55
C LEU A 122 29.00 -23.23 -10.50
N TYR A 123 28.64 -23.17 -9.22
CA TYR A 123 29.58 -23.09 -8.11
C TYR A 123 30.49 -24.31 -8.06
N ARG A 124 29.94 -25.51 -8.24
CA ARG A 124 30.75 -26.74 -8.29
C ARG A 124 31.79 -26.69 -9.41
N TYR A 125 31.42 -26.23 -10.60
CA TYR A 125 32.36 -26.14 -11.73
C TYR A 125 33.47 -25.11 -11.52
N LEU A 126 33.20 -24.07 -10.73
CA LEU A 126 34.16 -23.02 -10.42
C LEU A 126 34.95 -23.28 -9.12
N GLY A 127 34.70 -24.42 -8.46
CA GLY A 127 35.36 -24.77 -7.19
C GLY A 127 34.92 -23.90 -6.01
N TRP A 128 33.72 -23.32 -6.07
CA TRP A 128 33.19 -22.41 -5.06
C TRP A 128 32.25 -23.11 -4.09
N LYS A 129 32.21 -22.62 -2.85
CA LYS A 129 31.20 -23.01 -1.86
C LYS A 129 29.96 -22.16 -2.03
N TYR A 130 28.80 -22.80 -2.20
CA TYR A 130 27.53 -22.08 -2.30
C TYR A 130 27.13 -21.47 -0.94
N PRO A 131 26.63 -20.22 -0.89
CA PRO A 131 26.21 -19.58 0.35
C PRO A 131 25.05 -20.32 1.03
N GLU A 132 24.83 -20.04 2.32
CA GLU A 132 23.62 -20.52 2.99
C GLU A 132 22.39 -19.87 2.35
N ALA A 133 21.35 -20.64 2.04
CA ALA A 133 20.18 -20.11 1.34
C ALA A 133 18.89 -20.34 2.13
N ILE A 134 18.25 -19.24 2.52
CA ILE A 134 16.99 -19.21 3.26
C ILE A 134 15.87 -18.78 2.32
N HIS A 135 14.90 -19.66 2.12
CA HIS A 135 13.78 -19.43 1.23
C HIS A 135 12.49 -19.17 2.02
N TYR A 136 11.95 -17.96 1.89
CA TYR A 136 10.68 -17.58 2.54
C TYR A 136 9.49 -17.71 1.57
N GLY A 137 8.32 -17.97 2.11
CA GLY A 137 7.08 -18.07 1.35
C GLY A 137 6.62 -16.72 0.83
N ARG A 138 5.78 -16.75 -0.20
CA ARG A 138 5.24 -15.54 -0.81
C ARG A 138 4.31 -14.82 0.14
N LEU A 139 4.47 -13.51 0.19
CA LEU A 139 3.55 -12.60 0.87
C LEU A 139 2.46 -12.18 -0.10
N LYS A 140 1.20 -12.27 0.36
CA LYS A 140 0.01 -11.75 -0.32
C LYS A 140 -0.70 -10.78 0.61
N ILE A 141 -1.44 -9.84 0.04
CA ILE A 141 -2.32 -8.93 0.80
C ILE A 141 -3.75 -9.14 0.30
N ILE A 142 -4.70 -9.32 1.22
CA ILE A 142 -6.10 -9.54 0.87
C ILE A 142 -6.62 -8.31 0.12
N GLY A 143 -7.22 -8.52 -1.05
CA GLY A 143 -7.81 -7.46 -1.86
C GLY A 143 -6.80 -6.53 -2.54
N ALA A 144 -5.52 -6.90 -2.61
CA ALA A 144 -4.51 -6.11 -3.31
C ALA A 144 -3.54 -6.97 -4.13
N THR A 145 -3.24 -6.49 -5.33
CA THR A 145 -2.28 -7.11 -6.24
C THR A 145 -0.87 -6.59 -5.96
N LEU A 146 0.10 -7.51 -5.86
CA LEU A 146 1.53 -7.18 -5.74
C LEU A 146 2.32 -7.43 -7.03
N SER A 147 1.65 -7.90 -8.09
CA SER A 147 2.27 -8.15 -9.40
C SER A 147 2.65 -6.84 -10.08
N LYS A 148 3.96 -6.61 -10.24
CA LYS A 148 4.51 -5.43 -10.92
C LYS A 148 3.94 -5.26 -12.33
N SER A 149 3.82 -6.34 -13.09
CA SER A 149 3.34 -6.28 -14.49
C SER A 149 1.87 -5.94 -14.58
N GLU A 150 1.06 -6.40 -13.64
CA GLU A 150 -0.37 -6.05 -13.57
C GLU A 150 -0.54 -4.58 -13.18
N ILE A 151 0.15 -4.13 -12.12
CA ILE A 151 0.13 -2.73 -11.70
C ILE A 151 0.62 -1.81 -12.84
N LEU A 152 1.71 -2.17 -13.52
CA LEU A 152 2.23 -1.37 -14.64
C LEU A 152 1.20 -1.26 -15.78
N ARG A 153 0.52 -2.36 -16.13
CA ARG A 153 -0.53 -2.33 -17.17
C ARG A 153 -1.70 -1.46 -16.73
N ALA A 154 -2.17 -1.59 -15.50
CA ALA A 154 -3.27 -0.81 -14.96
C ALA A 154 -2.95 0.70 -14.89
N VAL A 155 -1.73 1.06 -14.45
CA VAL A 155 -1.26 2.45 -14.43
C VAL A 155 -1.16 3.00 -15.87
N LYS A 156 -0.56 2.25 -16.81
CA LYS A 156 -0.48 2.68 -18.21
C LYS A 156 -1.86 2.78 -18.88
N GLY A 157 -2.81 1.95 -18.47
CA GLY A 157 -4.19 1.96 -18.94
C GLY A 157 -5.06 3.04 -18.32
N GLY A 158 -4.54 3.85 -17.38
CA GLY A 158 -5.29 4.92 -16.71
C GLY A 158 -6.24 4.44 -15.61
N GLU A 159 -6.23 3.15 -15.27
CA GLU A 159 -7.07 2.59 -14.21
C GLU A 159 -6.63 3.12 -12.83
N TYR A 160 -5.32 3.34 -12.66
CA TYR A 160 -4.71 4.02 -11.52
C TYR A 160 -4.08 5.35 -11.95
N THR A 161 -4.20 6.36 -11.09
CA THR A 161 -3.64 7.71 -11.30
C THR A 161 -2.11 7.72 -11.34
N GLY A 162 -1.47 6.71 -10.73
CA GLY A 162 -0.03 6.57 -10.67
C GLY A 162 0.41 5.47 -9.72
N TRP A 163 1.72 5.37 -9.48
CA TRP A 163 2.28 4.39 -8.54
C TRP A 163 1.95 4.69 -7.08
N ASP A 164 1.49 5.89 -6.76
CA ASP A 164 1.08 6.39 -5.45
C ASP A 164 -0.44 6.44 -5.28
N ASP A 165 -1.20 5.89 -6.23
CA ASP A 165 -2.66 5.76 -6.14
C ASP A 165 -3.06 4.97 -4.87
N PRO A 166 -4.00 5.47 -4.05
CA PRO A 166 -4.32 4.89 -2.73
C PRO A 166 -4.88 3.46 -2.79
N ARG A 167 -5.36 3.02 -3.95
CA ARG A 167 -5.84 1.64 -4.18
C ARG A 167 -4.70 0.63 -4.27
N LEU A 168 -3.47 1.09 -4.49
CA LEU A 168 -2.30 0.22 -4.61
C LEU A 168 -1.68 -0.10 -3.25
N ALA A 169 -1.02 -1.26 -3.18
CA ALA A 169 -0.21 -1.67 -2.03
C ALA A 169 1.29 -1.35 -2.21
N THR A 170 1.62 -0.37 -3.05
CA THR A 170 3.00 0.09 -3.24
C THR A 170 3.44 0.91 -2.02
N PHE A 171 4.75 0.98 -1.75
CA PHE A 171 5.23 1.85 -0.67
C PHE A 171 4.91 3.32 -0.89
N ARG A 172 4.81 3.79 -2.14
CA ARG A 172 4.40 5.17 -2.44
C ARG A 172 2.94 5.41 -2.05
N ALA A 173 2.04 4.49 -2.40
CA ALA A 173 0.63 4.59 -2.04
C ALA A 173 0.42 4.49 -0.52
N LEU A 174 1.09 3.54 0.14
CA LEU A 174 1.02 3.40 1.61
C LEU A 174 1.54 4.65 2.33
N ARG A 175 2.64 5.24 1.86
CA ARG A 175 3.17 6.49 2.40
C ARG A 175 2.19 7.65 2.18
N ARG A 176 1.63 7.77 0.98
CA ARG A 176 0.61 8.80 0.68
C ARG A 176 -0.65 8.61 1.52
N ARG A 177 -0.98 7.38 1.89
CA ARG A 177 -2.06 7.10 2.84
C ARG A 177 -1.69 7.36 4.30
N GLY A 178 -0.45 7.75 4.63
CA GLY A 178 -0.05 7.97 6.03
C GLY A 178 0.29 6.69 6.80
N ILE A 179 0.55 5.57 6.11
CA ILE A 179 1.09 4.38 6.76
C ILE A 179 2.58 4.61 7.08
N ARG A 180 2.93 4.48 8.35
CA ARG A 180 4.29 4.67 8.86
C ARG A 180 5.20 3.51 8.47
N PRO A 181 6.44 3.76 8.03
CA PRO A 181 7.37 2.70 7.66
C PRO A 181 7.70 1.77 8.84
N GLU A 182 7.66 2.27 10.07
CA GLU A 182 7.84 1.51 11.29
C GLU A 182 6.76 0.43 11.45
N ALA A 183 5.50 0.73 11.09
CA ALA A 183 4.40 -0.24 11.15
C ALA A 183 4.63 -1.42 10.18
N ILE A 184 5.08 -1.11 8.96
CA ILE A 184 5.42 -2.13 7.95
C ILE A 184 6.61 -2.96 8.45
N ARG A 185 7.66 -2.32 8.95
CA ARG A 185 8.86 -3.01 9.45
C ARG A 185 8.51 -3.96 10.58
N GLN A 186 7.76 -3.49 11.58
CA GLN A 186 7.37 -4.32 12.72
C GLN A 186 6.53 -5.53 12.27
N MET A 187 5.54 -5.31 11.40
CA MET A 187 4.72 -6.38 10.85
C MET A 187 5.57 -7.46 10.13
N ILE A 188 6.57 -7.05 9.34
CA ILE A 188 7.45 -7.98 8.62
C ILE A 188 8.40 -8.72 9.57
N ILE A 189 8.91 -8.05 10.61
CA ILE A 189 9.73 -8.70 11.66
C ILE A 189 8.91 -9.78 12.38
N ASP A 190 7.68 -9.47 12.78
CA ASP A 190 6.81 -10.40 13.52
C ASP A 190 6.39 -11.61 12.65
N VAL A 191 6.26 -11.40 11.34
CA VAL A 191 6.03 -12.46 10.36
C VAL A 191 7.26 -13.37 10.26
N GLY A 192 8.44 -12.79 10.05
CA GLY A 192 9.70 -13.52 9.88
C GLY A 192 9.82 -14.30 8.55
N PRO A 193 11.00 -14.86 8.25
CA PRO A 193 11.28 -15.55 6.98
C PRO A 193 10.77 -17.00 6.99
N ARG A 194 9.46 -17.20 7.15
CA ARG A 194 8.86 -18.54 7.18
C ARG A 194 8.77 -19.13 5.77
N PRO A 195 8.98 -20.44 5.57
CA PRO A 195 8.85 -21.07 4.25
C PRO A 195 7.42 -21.10 3.70
N ALA A 196 6.42 -21.07 4.58
CA ALA A 196 5.00 -21.08 4.22
C ALA A 196 4.57 -19.73 3.62
N ASP A 197 3.64 -19.78 2.66
CA ASP A 197 3.04 -18.55 2.12
C ASP A 197 2.17 -17.87 3.17
N ILE A 198 2.16 -16.55 3.16
CA ILE A 198 1.45 -15.75 4.15
C ILE A 198 0.53 -14.78 3.44
N THR A 199 -0.70 -14.70 3.91
CA THR A 199 -1.69 -13.75 3.43
C THR A 199 -2.00 -12.76 4.55
N LEU A 200 -1.65 -11.50 4.35
CA LEU A 200 -1.85 -10.42 5.30
C LEU A 200 -3.17 -9.72 5.05
N SER A 201 -3.86 -9.36 6.14
CA SER A 201 -5.02 -8.49 6.08
C SER A 201 -4.58 -7.03 6.26
N TRP A 202 -5.33 -6.10 5.66
CA TRP A 202 -5.15 -4.68 5.90
C TRP A 202 -5.33 -4.30 7.37
N LYS A 203 -6.26 -4.97 8.08
CA LYS A 203 -6.50 -4.75 9.52
C LYS A 203 -5.25 -5.01 10.36
N ASN A 204 -4.44 -6.01 10.00
CA ASN A 204 -3.19 -6.29 10.71
C ASN A 204 -2.22 -5.10 10.58
N LEU A 205 -2.00 -4.62 9.36
CA LEU A 205 -1.14 -3.46 9.12
C LEU A 205 -1.65 -2.20 9.83
N TYR A 206 -2.97 -1.97 9.81
CA TYR A 206 -3.59 -0.83 10.49
C TYR A 206 -3.45 -0.89 12.00
N ALA A 207 -3.48 -2.08 12.61
CA ALA A 207 -3.24 -2.22 14.04
C ALA A 207 -1.82 -1.81 14.43
N TYR A 208 -0.80 -2.18 13.67
CA TYR A 208 0.57 -1.70 13.89
C TYR A 208 0.66 -0.18 13.70
N ASN A 209 0.04 0.35 12.65
CA ASN A 209 0.10 1.77 12.34
C ASN A 209 -0.62 2.62 13.41
N ARG A 210 -1.79 2.19 13.87
CA ARG A 210 -2.57 2.87 14.91
C ARG A 210 -1.77 3.05 16.19
N LYS A 211 -1.04 2.02 16.65
CA LYS A 211 -0.18 2.14 17.84
C LYS A 211 0.86 3.26 17.75
N ILE A 212 1.24 3.65 16.54
CA ILE A 212 2.26 4.68 16.28
C ILE A 212 1.62 6.04 16.11
N ILE A 213 0.52 6.13 15.36
CA ILE A 213 -0.08 7.41 14.99
C ILE A 213 -1.11 7.90 16.01
N ASP A 214 -1.77 7.00 16.72
CA ASP A 214 -2.84 7.35 17.67
C ASP A 214 -2.37 8.32 18.75
N PRO A 215 -1.22 8.09 19.45
CA PRO A 215 -0.75 8.97 20.53
C PRO A 215 -0.25 10.35 20.06
N ILE A 216 -0.10 10.55 18.75
CA ILE A 216 0.50 11.77 18.18
C ILE A 216 -0.44 12.54 17.26
N ALA A 217 -1.58 11.96 16.89
CA ALA A 217 -2.50 12.52 15.91
C ALA A 217 -3.51 13.44 16.60
N ASP A 218 -3.46 14.71 16.25
CA ASP A 218 -4.45 15.68 16.71
C ASP A 218 -5.84 15.33 16.16
N ARG A 219 -6.87 15.64 16.94
CA ARG A 219 -8.26 15.31 16.67
C ARG A 219 -8.98 16.50 16.06
N TYR A 220 -9.74 16.23 15.00
CA TYR A 220 -10.59 17.22 14.37
C TYR A 220 -11.97 16.67 14.03
N PHE A 221 -12.96 17.56 13.90
CA PHE A 221 -14.27 17.22 13.35
C PHE A 221 -14.28 17.36 11.83
N PHE A 222 -14.66 16.29 11.16
CA PHE A 222 -14.99 16.25 9.74
C PHE A 222 -16.42 15.74 9.58
N ILE A 223 -17.23 16.53 8.89
CA ILE A 223 -18.65 16.30 8.63
C ILE A 223 -18.79 15.84 7.19
N ASP A 224 -18.93 14.54 6.96
CA ASP A 224 -19.21 13.97 5.64
C ASP A 224 -20.66 14.21 5.23
N ASP A 225 -20.86 14.62 3.96
CA ASP A 225 -22.17 14.97 3.39
C ASP A 225 -23.08 15.74 4.39
N PRO A 226 -22.72 16.99 4.72
CA PRO A 226 -23.32 17.73 5.83
C PRO A 226 -24.84 17.82 5.77
N LYS A 227 -25.50 17.43 6.86
CA LYS A 227 -26.96 17.58 7.06
C LYS A 227 -27.23 18.59 8.14
N ARG A 228 -28.20 19.47 7.90
CA ARG A 228 -28.58 20.52 8.84
C ARG A 228 -29.33 19.96 10.04
N MET A 229 -29.06 20.54 11.19
CA MET A 229 -29.78 20.31 12.44
C MET A 229 -30.07 21.64 13.11
N ILE A 230 -31.32 21.84 13.47
CA ILE A 230 -31.82 23.01 14.17
C ILE A 230 -32.23 22.55 15.57
N VAL A 231 -31.53 23.07 16.59
CA VAL A 231 -31.84 22.78 17.99
C VAL A 231 -32.57 23.97 18.59
N ARG A 232 -33.81 23.79 19.01
CA ARG A 232 -34.64 24.81 19.68
C ARG A 232 -34.31 24.89 21.17
N ASP A 233 -34.80 25.96 21.80
CA ASP A 233 -34.66 26.24 23.24
C ASP A 233 -33.22 26.49 23.69
N VAL A 234 -32.35 26.87 22.76
CA VAL A 234 -30.96 27.25 23.03
C VAL A 234 -30.92 28.75 23.33
N LYS A 235 -30.99 29.15 24.60
CA LYS A 235 -31.19 30.55 25.01
C LYS A 235 -29.92 31.42 25.06
N ARG A 236 -28.74 30.84 24.84
CA ARG A 236 -27.44 31.54 24.94
C ARG A 236 -26.44 31.01 23.93
N ASP A 237 -25.40 31.79 23.70
CA ASP A 237 -24.21 31.35 22.96
C ASP A 237 -23.44 30.29 23.77
N TYR A 238 -22.84 29.33 23.06
CA TYR A 238 -22.01 28.29 23.64
C TYR A 238 -20.62 28.31 23.04
N THR A 239 -19.63 27.91 23.84
CA THR A 239 -18.26 27.71 23.39
C THR A 239 -17.83 26.30 23.77
N ALA A 240 -17.70 25.43 22.77
CA ALA A 240 -17.19 24.08 22.96
C ALA A 240 -15.66 24.13 23.00
N ASN A 241 -15.06 23.52 24.02
CA ASN A 241 -13.63 23.55 24.27
C ASN A 241 -13.07 22.12 24.21
N LEU A 242 -12.71 21.67 23.01
CA LEU A 242 -12.32 20.29 22.76
C LEU A 242 -10.81 20.15 22.86
N ARG A 243 -10.33 19.05 23.45
CA ARG A 243 -8.90 18.77 23.46
C ARG A 243 -8.43 18.40 22.06
N LEU A 244 -7.23 18.83 21.68
CA LEU A 244 -6.59 18.35 20.45
C LEU A 244 -6.20 16.88 20.55
N HIS A 245 -5.92 16.38 21.76
CA HIS A 245 -5.71 14.97 22.01
C HIS A 245 -6.32 14.60 23.37
N PRO A 246 -7.09 13.50 23.48
CA PRO A 246 -7.78 13.13 24.72
C PRO A 246 -6.79 12.91 25.89
N ASP A 247 -5.69 12.19 25.59
CA ASP A 247 -4.70 11.74 26.59
C ASP A 247 -3.50 12.69 26.75
N ASP A 248 -3.44 13.79 25.98
CA ASP A 248 -2.32 14.73 26.04
C ASP A 248 -2.83 16.18 26.14
N PRO A 249 -3.12 16.65 27.38
CA PRO A 249 -3.59 18.01 27.60
C PRO A 249 -2.59 19.10 27.18
N LYS A 250 -1.29 18.77 27.05
CA LYS A 250 -0.24 19.75 26.72
C LYS A 250 -0.31 20.19 25.26
N ARG A 251 -0.95 19.42 24.39
CA ARG A 251 -1.20 19.77 22.97
C ARG A 251 -2.16 20.94 22.80
N GLY A 252 -2.88 21.30 23.86
CA GLY A 252 -3.82 22.39 23.82
C GLY A 252 -5.22 21.95 23.39
N ARG A 253 -6.01 22.93 22.98
CA ARG A 253 -7.45 22.77 22.75
C ARG A 253 -7.88 23.52 21.51
N ARG A 254 -8.93 23.00 20.86
CA ARG A 254 -9.67 23.62 19.77
C ARG A 254 -10.98 24.18 20.30
N ILE A 255 -11.30 25.41 19.89
CA ILE A 255 -12.45 26.15 20.38
C ILE A 255 -13.41 26.36 19.22
N ILE A 256 -14.65 25.88 19.38
CA ILE A 256 -15.73 26.05 18.40
C ILE A 256 -16.84 26.85 19.07
N LYS A 257 -17.29 27.94 18.44
CA LYS A 257 -18.32 28.83 18.98
C LYS A 257 -19.66 28.56 18.30
N VAL A 258 -20.70 28.39 19.09
CA VAL A 258 -22.09 28.24 18.63
C VAL A 258 -22.86 29.46 19.05
N LYS A 259 -23.40 30.19 18.08
CA LYS A 259 -24.30 31.32 18.36
C LYS A 259 -25.73 30.83 18.46
N SER A 260 -26.47 31.39 19.42
CA SER A 260 -27.93 31.27 19.44
C SER A 260 -28.54 32.39 18.60
N ILE A 261 -29.42 32.02 17.67
CA ILE A 261 -30.20 32.93 16.83
C ILE A 261 -31.66 32.54 17.03
N ASP A 262 -32.50 33.48 17.45
CA ASP A 262 -33.94 33.24 17.72
C ASP A 262 -34.22 32.05 18.67
N ASN A 263 -33.41 31.91 19.72
CA ASN A 263 -33.43 30.77 20.65
C ASN A 263 -33.14 29.41 19.99
N GLN A 264 -32.39 29.40 18.89
CA GLN A 264 -32.02 28.20 18.15
C GLN A 264 -30.51 28.13 17.88
N ALA A 265 -29.95 26.91 17.90
CA ALA A 265 -28.63 26.62 17.37
C ALA A 265 -28.75 25.93 16.01
N HIS A 266 -28.08 26.49 15.00
CA HIS A 266 -28.00 25.93 13.66
C HIS A 266 -26.68 25.21 13.46
N LEU A 267 -26.75 23.89 13.36
CA LEU A 267 -25.60 23.00 13.29
C LEU A 267 -25.64 22.14 12.02
N ILE A 268 -24.52 21.50 11.73
CA ILE A 268 -24.41 20.44 10.74
C ILE A 268 -23.82 19.19 11.38
N ILE A 269 -24.27 18.03 10.90
CA ILE A 269 -23.82 16.70 11.30
C ILE A 269 -23.58 15.82 10.09
N SER A 270 -22.88 14.70 10.30
CA SER A 270 -22.63 13.72 9.24
C SER A 270 -23.93 13.13 8.70
N CYS A 271 -23.93 12.79 7.41
CA CYS A 271 -25.03 12.04 6.79
C CYS A 271 -25.26 10.70 7.49
N ARG A 272 -24.18 10.04 7.94
CA ARG A 272 -24.27 8.79 8.70
C ARG A 272 -25.06 8.95 9.99
N ASP A 273 -24.79 9.99 10.79
CA ASP A 273 -25.56 10.24 12.00
C ASP A 273 -26.99 10.66 11.66
N PHE A 274 -27.18 11.52 10.66
CA PHE A 274 -28.50 11.92 10.20
C PHE A 274 -29.41 10.74 9.80
N ASN A 275 -28.85 9.71 9.17
CA ASN A 275 -29.59 8.51 8.77
C ASN A 275 -29.91 7.59 9.95
N ARG A 276 -29.07 7.60 11.00
CA ARG A 276 -29.26 6.77 12.20
C ARG A 276 -30.26 7.37 13.19
N LEU A 277 -30.27 8.70 13.31
CA LEU A 277 -31.12 9.42 14.26
C LEU A 277 -32.61 9.29 13.90
N LYS A 278 -33.43 9.04 14.94
CA LYS A 278 -34.89 8.91 14.83
C LYS A 278 -35.58 9.88 15.78
N ALA A 279 -36.82 10.26 15.48
CA ALA A 279 -37.62 11.03 16.43
C ALA A 279 -37.74 10.31 17.78
N GLY A 280 -37.67 11.08 18.88
CA GLY A 280 -37.62 10.60 20.26
C GLY A 280 -36.23 10.12 20.73
N SER A 281 -35.20 10.15 19.87
CA SER A 281 -33.84 9.78 20.30
C SER A 281 -33.20 10.92 21.09
N LEU A 282 -32.47 10.59 22.17
CA LEU A 282 -31.58 11.51 22.86
C LEU A 282 -30.14 11.27 22.41
N VAL A 283 -29.41 12.34 22.08
CA VAL A 283 -28.00 12.27 21.71
C VAL A 283 -27.20 13.40 22.32
N ARG A 284 -25.89 13.18 22.47
CA ARG A 284 -24.96 14.20 22.95
C ARG A 284 -24.15 14.76 21.79
N LEU A 285 -24.21 16.08 21.63
CA LEU A 285 -23.29 16.83 20.81
C LEU A 285 -21.96 16.95 21.58
N MET A 286 -20.89 16.40 21.00
CA MET A 286 -19.59 16.30 21.67
C MET A 286 -19.12 17.66 22.23
N GLU A 287 -18.75 17.70 23.51
CA GLU A 287 -18.33 18.90 24.26
C GLU A 287 -19.29 20.11 24.18
N LEU A 288 -20.59 19.88 23.90
CA LEU A 288 -21.59 20.93 23.79
C LEU A 288 -22.77 20.69 24.76
N PHE A 289 -23.84 20.02 24.32
CA PHE A 289 -25.01 19.71 25.15
C PHE A 289 -25.78 18.50 24.58
N ASN A 290 -26.78 18.03 25.32
CA ASN A 290 -27.66 16.93 24.97
C ASN A 290 -28.91 17.47 24.28
N VAL A 291 -29.37 16.75 23.25
CA VAL A 291 -30.53 17.14 22.45
C VAL A 291 -31.50 15.97 22.29
N GLU A 292 -32.79 16.29 22.24
CA GLU A 292 -33.85 15.36 21.90
C GLU A 292 -34.27 15.59 20.44
N ILE A 293 -34.27 14.54 19.64
CA ILE A 293 -34.67 14.61 18.24
C ILE A 293 -36.20 14.67 18.16
N ALA A 294 -36.77 15.85 17.86
CA ALA A 294 -38.21 16.02 17.75
C ALA A 294 -38.75 15.48 16.42
N SER A 295 -38.10 15.80 15.29
CA SER A 295 -38.49 15.29 13.97
C SER A 295 -37.39 15.41 12.93
N LYS A 296 -37.56 14.69 11.82
CA LYS A 296 -36.72 14.78 10.62
C LYS A 296 -37.62 15.17 9.44
N ARG A 297 -37.40 16.36 8.86
CA ARG A 297 -38.23 16.94 7.79
C ARG A 297 -37.33 17.64 6.78
N ASN A 298 -37.65 17.56 5.49
CA ASN A 298 -36.93 18.27 4.42
C ASN A 298 -35.40 18.09 4.42
N ASN A 299 -34.93 16.88 4.75
CA ASN A 299 -33.50 16.59 4.88
C ASN A 299 -32.77 17.37 6.01
N GLU A 300 -33.53 17.84 7.00
CA GLU A 300 -33.04 18.52 8.20
C GLU A 300 -33.54 17.80 9.47
N ILE A 301 -32.77 17.91 10.55
CA ILE A 301 -33.19 17.48 11.89
C ILE A 301 -33.70 18.68 12.66
N HIS A 302 -34.89 18.55 13.25
CA HIS A 302 -35.36 19.45 14.28
C HIS A 302 -35.24 18.75 15.62
N ALA A 303 -34.48 19.36 16.53
CA ALA A 303 -34.25 18.89 17.87
C ALA A 303 -34.63 19.97 18.89
N SER A 304 -34.84 19.57 20.13
CA SER A 304 -34.96 20.47 21.29
C SER A 304 -33.77 20.27 22.21
N PHE A 305 -33.32 21.36 22.83
CA PHE A 305 -32.35 21.30 23.91
C PHE A 305 -32.93 20.47 25.06
N HIS A 306 -32.14 19.51 25.56
CA HIS A 306 -32.52 18.67 26.69
C HIS A 306 -31.79 19.08 27.97
N SER A 307 -30.45 19.02 27.96
CA SER A 307 -29.61 19.37 29.11
C SER A 307 -28.16 19.58 28.71
N GLU A 308 -27.36 20.26 29.55
CA GLU A 308 -25.92 20.45 29.28
C GLU A 308 -25.05 19.32 29.86
N ASP A 309 -25.50 18.77 30.99
CA ASP A 309 -24.69 17.92 31.86
C ASP A 309 -24.17 16.66 31.15
N TYR A 310 -22.88 16.42 31.32
CA TYR A 310 -22.22 15.25 30.76
C TYR A 310 -22.54 13.99 31.57
N GLU A 311 -22.73 14.09 32.88
CA GLU A 311 -23.05 12.94 33.73
C GLU A 311 -24.45 12.41 33.42
N GLU A 312 -25.40 13.30 33.09
CA GLU A 312 -26.68 12.87 32.54
C GLU A 312 -26.54 12.10 31.23
N ALA A 313 -25.67 12.54 30.32
CA ALA A 313 -25.42 11.83 29.07
C ALA A 313 -24.85 10.42 29.30
N LYS A 314 -23.94 10.27 30.27
CA LYS A 314 -23.42 8.96 30.68
C LYS A 314 -24.51 8.08 31.31
N ARG A 315 -25.31 8.64 32.22
CA ARG A 315 -26.40 7.93 32.90
C ARG A 315 -27.43 7.39 31.90
N LEU A 316 -27.76 8.17 30.88
CA LEU A 316 -28.69 7.79 29.82
C LEU A 316 -28.00 7.01 28.69
N ASN A 317 -26.70 6.75 28.78
CA ASN A 317 -25.88 6.11 27.76
C ASN A 317 -26.07 6.75 26.36
N LEU A 318 -26.09 8.08 26.33
CA LEU A 318 -26.36 8.83 25.10
C LEU A 318 -25.23 8.63 24.11
N GLN A 319 -25.62 8.49 22.86
CA GLN A 319 -24.67 8.41 21.78
C GLN A 319 -24.03 9.78 21.52
N LEU A 320 -22.69 9.81 21.47
CA LEU A 320 -21.94 11.01 21.10
C LEU A 320 -21.88 11.16 19.58
N ILE A 321 -22.16 12.36 19.09
CA ILE A 321 -22.01 12.74 17.68
C ILE A 321 -21.18 14.01 17.55
N HIS A 322 -20.31 14.04 16.52
CA HIS A 322 -19.55 15.23 16.15
C HIS A 322 -20.43 16.17 15.34
N TRP A 323 -20.11 17.47 15.34
CA TRP A 323 -20.95 18.51 14.76
C TRP A 323 -20.10 19.74 14.42
N LEU A 324 -20.62 20.63 13.58
CA LEU A 324 -20.08 21.98 13.38
C LEU A 324 -21.23 23.01 13.36
N PRO A 325 -20.98 24.28 13.68
CA PRO A 325 -21.90 25.36 13.37
C PRO A 325 -22.19 25.42 11.86
N TYR A 326 -23.43 25.72 11.47
CA TYR A 326 -23.85 25.72 10.06
C TYR A 326 -23.05 26.69 9.15
N ASN A 327 -22.53 27.77 9.72
CA ASN A 327 -21.73 28.79 9.03
C ASN A 327 -20.20 28.59 9.18
N GLU A 328 -19.79 27.47 9.75
CA GLU A 328 -18.39 27.11 9.93
C GLU A 328 -17.98 25.90 9.07
N GLY A 329 -16.67 25.63 9.04
CA GLY A 329 -16.07 24.56 8.26
C GLY A 329 -15.25 25.06 7.08
N VAL A 330 -14.34 24.19 6.63
CA VAL A 330 -13.51 24.33 5.44
C VAL A 330 -13.85 23.14 4.54
N PRO A 331 -14.09 23.34 3.23
CA PRO A 331 -14.27 22.24 2.29
C PRO A 331 -13.13 21.23 2.39
N CYS A 332 -13.46 19.95 2.47
CA CYS A 332 -12.48 18.88 2.58
C CYS A 332 -12.88 17.65 1.76
N ARG A 333 -11.90 17.09 1.06
CA ARG A 333 -12.01 15.82 0.34
C ARG A 333 -11.13 14.77 1.00
N VAL A 334 -11.70 13.61 1.25
CA VAL A 334 -10.99 12.44 1.74
C VAL A 334 -10.94 11.37 0.64
N PHE A 335 -9.73 11.07 0.17
CA PHE A 335 -9.48 10.01 -0.81
C PHE A 335 -9.38 8.67 -0.08
N MET A 336 -10.31 7.76 -0.40
CA MET A 336 -10.45 6.47 0.25
C MET A 336 -9.61 5.37 -0.44
N PRO A 337 -9.26 4.27 0.26
CA PRO A 337 -8.44 3.20 -0.31
C PRO A 337 -9.12 2.40 -1.44
N ASP A 338 -10.44 2.52 -1.60
CA ASP A 338 -11.20 1.91 -2.70
C ASP A 338 -11.28 2.83 -3.94
N GLY A 339 -10.70 4.02 -3.87
CA GLY A 339 -10.74 5.04 -4.93
C GLY A 339 -11.94 5.97 -4.86
N THR A 340 -12.87 5.77 -3.91
CA THR A 340 -13.95 6.74 -3.68
C THR A 340 -13.41 8.01 -3.03
N VAL A 341 -14.15 9.10 -3.19
CA VAL A 341 -13.82 10.39 -2.59
C VAL A 341 -15.00 10.84 -1.76
N ILE A 342 -14.77 11.01 -0.46
CA ILE A 342 -15.77 11.52 0.47
C ILE A 342 -15.58 13.03 0.60
N THR A 343 -16.62 13.79 0.32
CA THR A 343 -16.61 15.25 0.42
C THR A 343 -17.36 15.72 1.66
N GLY A 344 -16.88 16.78 2.29
CA GLY A 344 -17.49 17.31 3.51
C GLY A 344 -16.88 18.62 3.98
N LEU A 345 -17.15 18.94 5.24
CA LEU A 345 -16.62 20.12 5.92
C LEU A 345 -15.78 19.70 7.13
N VAL A 346 -14.56 20.18 7.22
CA VAL A 346 -13.70 20.00 8.39
C VAL A 346 -13.63 21.30 9.20
N GLU A 347 -13.53 21.22 10.51
CA GLU A 347 -13.47 22.43 11.35
C GLU A 347 -12.29 23.35 10.99
N ARG A 348 -12.40 24.66 11.25
CA ARG A 348 -11.37 25.64 10.84
C ARG A 348 -10.04 25.47 11.57
N ASN A 349 -10.03 24.90 12.78
CA ASN A 349 -8.81 24.69 13.56
C ASN A 349 -7.80 23.77 12.86
N ILE A 350 -8.21 22.94 11.90
CA ILE A 350 -7.28 22.12 11.11
C ILE A 350 -6.25 22.95 10.34
N ARG A 351 -6.50 24.24 10.11
CA ARG A 351 -5.52 25.16 9.48
C ARG A 351 -4.23 25.31 10.29
N GLN A 352 -4.23 24.90 11.55
CA GLN A 352 -3.04 24.85 12.40
C GLN A 352 -2.18 23.60 12.12
N ALA A 353 -2.75 22.59 11.49
CA ALA A 353 -2.04 21.39 11.07
C ALA A 353 -1.18 21.67 9.82
N SER A 354 -0.17 20.82 9.62
CA SER A 354 0.75 20.93 8.47
C SER A 354 0.46 19.89 7.39
N VAL A 355 0.88 20.17 6.15
CA VAL A 355 0.94 19.14 5.09
C VAL A 355 1.80 17.97 5.57
N ASP A 356 1.43 16.76 5.17
CA ASP A 356 1.97 15.46 5.62
C ASP A 356 1.72 15.09 7.09
N GLN A 357 1.09 15.97 7.88
CA GLN A 357 0.64 15.61 9.22
C GLN A 357 -0.49 14.57 9.13
N ILE A 358 -0.43 13.59 10.04
CA ILE A 358 -1.49 12.61 10.24
C ILE A 358 -2.36 13.11 11.38
N VAL A 359 -3.65 13.22 11.13
CA VAL A 359 -4.66 13.65 12.09
C VAL A 359 -5.76 12.61 12.18
N GLN A 360 -6.59 12.67 13.22
CA GLN A 360 -7.79 11.84 13.29
C GLN A 360 -9.03 12.71 13.11
N PHE A 361 -9.86 12.35 12.14
CA PHE A 361 -11.23 12.81 12.06
C PHE A 361 -12.08 11.96 13.00
N GLU A 362 -12.56 12.58 14.08
CA GLU A 362 -13.22 11.86 15.16
C GLU A 362 -14.46 11.12 14.66
N ARG A 363 -14.56 9.82 15.00
CA ARG A 363 -15.63 8.91 14.55
C ARG A 363 -15.67 8.66 13.03
N PHE A 364 -14.64 9.09 12.29
CA PHE A 364 -14.45 8.82 10.87
C PHE A 364 -13.19 7.98 10.62
N GLY A 365 -12.03 8.40 11.12
CA GLY A 365 -10.77 7.66 11.03
C GLY A 365 -9.55 8.57 10.94
N PHE A 366 -8.37 7.96 10.79
CA PHE A 366 -7.12 8.67 10.58
C PHE A 366 -6.94 9.05 9.12
N VAL A 367 -6.41 10.25 8.90
CA VAL A 367 -6.12 10.77 7.56
C VAL A 367 -4.75 11.46 7.54
N ARG A 368 -4.07 11.44 6.39
CA ARG A 368 -2.89 12.27 6.12
C ARG A 368 -3.32 13.48 5.30
N ILE A 369 -2.88 14.68 5.70
CA ILE A 369 -3.11 15.91 4.94
C ILE A 369 -2.16 15.94 3.72
N ASP A 370 -2.73 15.95 2.52
CA ASP A 370 -1.97 15.99 1.25
C ASP A 370 -1.80 17.42 0.75
N GLN A 371 -2.85 18.25 0.92
CA GLN A 371 -2.85 19.63 0.48
C GLN A 371 -3.61 20.51 1.47
N MET A 372 -3.02 21.67 1.79
CA MET A 372 -3.64 22.72 2.60
C MET A 372 -3.93 23.92 1.68
N GLY A 373 -5.18 24.04 1.21
CA GLY A 373 -5.64 25.09 0.30
C GLY A 373 -6.96 25.70 0.76
N GLU A 374 -7.70 26.35 -0.13
CA GLU A 374 -9.11 26.73 0.13
C GLU A 374 -9.97 25.50 0.43
N GLU A 375 -9.79 24.46 -0.39
CA GLU A 375 -10.21 23.09 -0.12
C GLU A 375 -9.02 22.28 0.42
N ILE A 376 -9.26 21.50 1.47
CA ILE A 376 -8.27 20.60 2.07
C ILE A 376 -8.41 19.22 1.41
N GLN A 377 -7.28 18.63 1.03
CA GLN A 377 -7.24 17.27 0.50
C GLN A 377 -6.51 16.36 1.47
N THR A 378 -7.15 15.24 1.82
CA THR A 378 -6.58 14.26 2.74
C THR A 378 -6.72 12.85 2.17
N PHE A 379 -5.80 11.97 2.53
CA PHE A 379 -5.89 10.54 2.19
C PHE A 379 -6.22 9.74 3.43
N PHE A 380 -7.19 8.84 3.30
CA PHE A 380 -7.59 7.97 4.39
C PHE A 380 -6.50 6.93 4.70
N THR A 381 -6.09 6.92 5.96
CA THR A 381 -5.10 5.99 6.49
C THR A 381 -5.78 4.67 6.82
N HIS A 382 -6.60 4.69 7.87
CA HIS A 382 -7.44 3.61 8.38
C HIS A 382 -8.38 4.18 9.45
N GLU A 383 -9.39 3.40 9.87
CA GLU A 383 -10.28 3.76 10.97
C GLU A 383 -9.54 3.99 12.29
#